data_AF-J9ZWR0-F1
#
_entry.id   AF-J9ZWR0-F1
#
_cell.length_a   1.000
_cell.length_b   1.000
_cell.length_c   1.000
_cell.angle_alpha   90.00
_cell.angle_beta   90.00
_cell.angle_gamma   90.00
#
_symmetry.space_group_name_H-M   'P 1'
#
loop_
_entity.id
_entity.type
_entity.pdbx_description
1 polymer ?
#
loop_
_entity_poly.entity_id
_entity_poly.type
_entity_poly.pdbx_seq_one_letter_code
_entity_poly.pdbx_strand_id
1 'polypeptide(L)'
;NLADLRSLQDFTLRYWLESVEGVSEVASIGGFVKEYQVHIDPNKLAAFNIPLQKVAQVIRRSNNDVGGRVLEISGHENFVRGRGYIQSTKDLEKIAIGLGKNGVPVRLSDVAVISLGPAMRRGIAELNG
;
A
#
# COMPACT_ATOMS: atom_id res chain seq x y z
N ASN A 1 8.63 16.35 -9.38
CA ASN A 1 9.38 15.08 -9.19
C ASN A 1 8.80 14.04 -10.15
N LEU A 2 9.61 13.16 -10.75
CA LEU A 2 9.20 12.10 -11.68
C LEU A 2 8.08 11.18 -11.14
N ALA A 3 8.01 10.98 -9.83
CA ALA A 3 6.93 10.19 -9.21
C ALA A 3 5.57 10.91 -9.30
N ASP A 4 5.55 12.22 -9.10
CA ASP A 4 4.31 13.01 -9.16
C ASP A 4 3.81 13.16 -10.60
N LEU A 5 4.72 13.31 -11.57
CA LEU A 5 4.38 13.32 -12.99
C LEU A 5 3.79 11.98 -13.44
N ARG A 6 4.36 10.87 -12.97
CA ARG A 6 3.79 9.54 -13.23
C ARG A 6 2.41 9.39 -12.60
N SER A 7 2.23 9.84 -11.35
CA SER A 7 0.91 9.84 -10.71
C SER A 7 -0.12 10.66 -11.49
N LEU A 8 0.25 11.84 -12.00
CA LEU A 8 -0.62 12.66 -12.84
C LEU A 8 -1.01 11.96 -14.15
N GLN A 9 -0.03 11.35 -14.83
CA GLN A 9 -0.29 10.60 -16.05
C GLN A 9 -1.24 9.43 -15.80
N ASP A 10 -0.95 8.63 -14.77
CA ASP A 10 -1.65 7.36 -14.51
C ASP A 10 -3.07 7.57 -13.95
N PHE A 11 -3.27 8.59 -13.12
CA PHE A 11 -4.54 8.79 -12.40
C PHE A 11 -5.38 9.97 -12.90
N THR A 12 -4.89 10.73 -13.89
CA THR A 12 -5.64 11.86 -14.45
C THR A 12 -5.64 11.83 -15.97
N LEU A 13 -4.47 11.97 -16.60
CA LEU A 13 -4.39 12.14 -18.05
C LEU A 13 -4.84 10.91 -18.84
N ARG A 14 -4.51 9.70 -18.35
CA ARG A 14 -4.98 8.44 -18.97
C ARG A 14 -6.50 8.42 -19.12
N TYR A 15 -7.24 8.66 -18.03
CA TYR A 15 -8.71 8.61 -18.05
C TYR A 15 -9.32 9.67 -18.95
N TRP A 16 -8.73 10.87 -19.02
CA TRP A 16 -9.22 11.91 -19.93
C TRP A 16 -9.03 11.50 -21.39
N LEU A 17 -7.87 10.97 -21.74
CA LEU A 17 -7.55 10.61 -23.12
C LEU A 17 -8.25 9.33 -23.60
N GLU A 18 -8.44 8.34 -22.73
CA GLU A 18 -9.22 7.12 -23.03
C GLU A 18 -10.70 7.42 -23.29
N SER A 19 -11.22 8.55 -22.80
CA SER A 19 -12.61 8.96 -23.03
C SER A 19 -12.87 9.54 -24.43
N VAL A 20 -11.83 9.77 -25.23
CA VAL A 20 -11.94 10.32 -26.59
C VAL A 20 -12.26 9.21 -27.59
N GLU A 21 -13.29 9.44 -28.42
CA GLU A 21 -13.70 8.49 -29.44
C GLU A 21 -12.55 8.15 -30.42
N GLY A 22 -12.34 6.85 -30.66
CA GLY A 22 -11.25 6.35 -31.51
C GLY A 22 -9.93 6.06 -30.79
N VAL A 23 -9.79 6.38 -29.49
CA VAL A 23 -8.62 6.00 -28.70
C VAL A 23 -8.79 4.58 -28.13
N SER A 24 -7.84 3.70 -28.43
CA SER A 24 -7.89 2.29 -27.97
C SER A 24 -7.20 2.06 -26.63
N GLU A 25 -6.08 2.74 -26.36
CA GLU A 25 -5.33 2.62 -25.11
C GLU A 25 -4.40 3.83 -24.91
N VAL A 26 -4.19 4.25 -23.67
CA VAL A 26 -3.20 5.27 -23.30
C VAL A 26 -2.14 4.68 -22.36
N ALA A 27 -1.13 4.07 -22.98
CA ALA A 27 0.00 3.49 -22.26
C ALA A 27 0.92 4.59 -21.69
N SER A 28 1.56 4.31 -20.56
CA SER A 28 2.42 5.27 -19.88
C SER A 28 3.87 4.79 -19.88
N ILE A 29 4.76 5.61 -20.46
CA ILE A 29 6.20 5.33 -20.62
C ILE A 29 7.02 6.20 -19.65
N GLY A 30 7.97 5.59 -18.95
CA GLY A 30 8.83 6.29 -17.98
C GLY A 30 8.14 6.72 -16.68
N GLY A 31 8.80 7.58 -15.90
CA GLY A 31 8.32 8.02 -14.58
C GLY A 31 8.46 6.97 -13.47
N PHE A 32 8.24 7.35 -12.21
CA PHE A 32 8.33 6.45 -11.07
C PHE A 32 6.95 6.11 -10.51
N VAL A 33 6.58 4.83 -10.48
CA VAL A 33 5.42 4.38 -9.71
C VAL A 33 5.81 4.35 -8.24
N LYS A 34 5.05 5.04 -7.38
CA LYS A 34 5.29 5.04 -5.93
C LYS A 34 4.97 3.66 -5.35
N GLU A 35 5.91 3.09 -4.61
CA GLU A 35 5.80 1.79 -3.97
C GLU A 35 6.18 1.89 -2.48
N TYR A 36 5.38 1.27 -1.62
CA TYR A 36 5.75 1.06 -0.23
C TYR A 36 6.73 -0.11 -0.16
N GLN A 37 7.97 0.18 0.23
CA GLN A 37 9.03 -0.81 0.37
C GLN A 37 9.19 -1.15 1.84
N VAL A 38 9.08 -2.45 2.16
CA VAL A 38 9.23 -2.99 3.51
C VAL A 38 10.53 -3.78 3.57
N HIS A 39 11.58 -3.16 4.10
CA HIS A 39 12.92 -3.75 4.23
C HIS A 39 13.03 -4.50 5.54
N ILE A 40 12.82 -5.81 5.48
CA ILE A 40 12.76 -6.70 6.65
C ILE A 40 14.17 -7.15 7.06
N ASP A 41 14.47 -7.10 8.36
CA ASP A 41 15.67 -7.67 8.96
C ASP A 41 15.41 -9.14 9.39
N PRO A 42 16.01 -10.13 8.71
CA PRO A 42 15.79 -11.54 9.01
C PRO A 42 16.26 -11.94 10.42
N ASN A 43 17.30 -11.29 10.94
CA ASN A 43 17.84 -11.60 12.27
C ASN A 43 16.84 -11.19 13.36
N LYS A 44 16.20 -10.02 13.19
CA LYS A 44 15.15 -9.56 14.11
C LYS A 44 13.92 -10.47 14.05
N LEU A 45 13.51 -10.90 12.85
CA LEU A 45 12.42 -11.88 12.72
C LEU A 45 12.74 -13.19 13.45
N ALA A 46 13.96 -13.70 13.30
CA ALA A 46 14.41 -14.90 13.99
C ALA A 46 14.40 -14.73 15.52
N ALA A 47 14.83 -13.57 16.03
CA ALA A 47 14.80 -13.26 17.45
C ALA A 47 13.38 -13.28 18.06
N PHE A 48 12.37 -12.91 17.27
CA PHE A 48 10.96 -13.01 17.65
C PHE A 48 10.27 -14.32 17.26
N ASN A 49 11.00 -15.25 16.60
CA ASN A 49 10.45 -16.48 16.04
C ASN A 49 9.24 -16.25 15.11
N ILE A 50 9.31 -15.19 14.28
CA ILE A 50 8.25 -14.82 13.34
C ILE A 50 8.67 -15.20 11.92
N PRO A 51 7.93 -16.11 11.23
CA PRO A 51 8.23 -16.46 9.85
C PRO A 51 7.99 -15.29 8.89
N LEU A 52 8.85 -15.11 7.89
CA LEU A 52 8.69 -14.08 6.85
C LEU A 52 7.33 -14.18 6.14
N GLN A 53 6.87 -15.40 5.84
CA GLN A 53 5.58 -15.64 5.18
C GLN A 53 4.40 -15.06 5.98
N LYS A 54 4.49 -15.12 7.32
CA LYS A 54 3.47 -14.55 8.21
C LYS A 54 3.42 -13.03 8.06
N VAL A 55 4.57 -12.36 7.95
CA VAL A 55 4.62 -10.90 7.75
C VAL A 55 3.90 -10.51 6.46
N ALA A 56 4.20 -11.19 5.34
CA ALA A 56 3.54 -10.94 4.06
C ALA A 56 2.02 -11.17 4.13
N GLN A 57 1.57 -12.23 4.81
CA GLN A 57 0.16 -12.51 5.02
C GLN A 57 -0.53 -11.42 5.85
N VAL A 58 0.11 -10.97 6.93
CA VAL A 58 -0.44 -9.93 7.81
C VAL A 58 -0.58 -8.61 7.05
N ILE A 59 0.46 -8.17 6.33
CA ILE A 59 0.40 -6.95 5.51
C ILE A 59 -0.77 -7.00 4.52
N ARG A 60 -0.95 -8.13 3.82
CA ARG A 60 -2.09 -8.31 2.89
C ARG A 60 -3.43 -8.22 3.59
N ARG A 61 -3.56 -8.79 4.80
CA ARG A 61 -4.81 -8.76 5.58
C ARG A 61 -5.10 -7.36 6.11
N SER A 62 -4.07 -6.62 6.49
CA SER A 62 -4.14 -5.25 7.03
C SER A 62 -4.41 -4.18 5.97
N ASN A 63 -4.56 -4.55 4.69
CA ASN A 63 -4.92 -3.63 3.61
C ASN A 63 -6.27 -4.00 2.97
N ASN A 64 -7.28 -4.30 3.79
CA ASN A 64 -8.63 -4.58 3.32
C ASN A 64 -9.65 -3.78 4.12
N ASP A 65 -10.65 -3.25 3.41
CA ASP A 65 -11.88 -2.76 4.05
C ASP A 65 -12.80 -3.95 4.36
N VAL A 66 -13.41 -3.92 5.55
CA VAL A 66 -14.48 -4.85 5.93
C VAL A 66 -15.80 -4.08 6.02
N GLY A 67 -16.82 -4.56 5.30
CA GLY A 67 -18.18 -4.02 5.37
C GLY A 67 -18.83 -4.39 6.71
N GLY A 68 -19.20 -3.40 7.52
CA GLY A 68 -19.74 -3.59 8.86
C GLY A 68 -21.26 -3.75 8.93
N ARG A 69 -21.94 -3.98 7.79
CA ARG A 69 -23.42 -3.99 7.64
C ARG A 69 -24.07 -2.65 8.02
N VAL A 70 -25.40 -2.61 7.92
CA VAL A 70 -26.25 -1.47 8.26
C VAL A 70 -26.73 -1.61 9.71
N LEU A 71 -26.64 -0.52 10.48
CA LEU A 71 -27.32 -0.36 11.76
C LEU A 71 -28.50 0.59 11.58
N GLU A 72 -29.71 0.13 11.91
CA GLU A 72 -30.87 1.01 11.94
C GLU A 72 -30.95 1.68 13.32
N ILE A 73 -30.84 3.01 13.35
CA ILE A 73 -30.98 3.82 14.56
C ILE A 73 -31.99 4.91 14.25
N SER A 74 -33.09 4.95 15.02
CA SER A 74 -34.16 5.96 14.89
C SER A 74 -34.73 6.08 13.46
N GLY A 75 -35.02 4.93 12.82
CA GLY A 75 -35.61 4.87 11.48
C GLY A 75 -34.68 5.28 10.33
N HIS A 76 -33.38 5.43 10.59
CA HIS A 76 -32.36 5.70 9.58
C HIS A 76 -31.33 4.57 9.52
N GLU A 77 -31.06 4.11 8.31
CA GLU A 77 -30.01 3.15 8.01
C GLU A 77 -28.64 3.82 8.02
N ASN A 78 -27.80 3.44 8.99
CA ASN A 78 -26.43 3.91 9.10
C ASN A 78 -25.47 2.81 8.62
N PHE A 79 -24.73 3.09 7.55
CA PHE A 79 -23.71 2.18 7.04
C PHE A 79 -22.48 2.18 7.96
N VAL A 80 -22.17 1.04 8.56
CA VAL A 80 -20.93 0.86 9.32
C VAL A 80 -19.84 0.37 8.36
N ARG A 81 -18.73 1.11 8.26
CA ARG A 81 -17.56 0.72 7.47
C ARG A 81 -16.32 0.69 8.36
N GLY A 82 -15.67 -0.46 8.46
CA GLY A 82 -14.33 -0.55 9.03
C GLY A 82 -13.33 -0.05 7.99
N ARG A 83 -12.72 1.11 8.22
CA ARG A 83 -11.64 1.63 7.35
C ARG A 83 -10.37 0.83 7.65
N GLY A 84 -9.86 0.10 6.68
CA GLY A 84 -8.68 -0.77 6.81
C GLY A 84 -7.61 -0.53 5.75
N TYR A 85 -7.74 0.49 4.90
CA TYR A 85 -6.70 0.80 3.92
C TYR A 85 -5.48 1.45 4.54
N ILE A 86 -4.32 1.01 4.08
CA ILE A 86 -3.03 1.64 4.37
C ILE A 86 -2.93 2.93 3.55
N GLN A 87 -2.77 4.07 4.22
CA GLN A 87 -2.68 5.38 3.57
C GLN A 87 -1.27 5.99 3.69
N SER A 88 -0.46 5.48 4.62
CA SER A 88 0.86 6.02 4.91
C SER A 88 1.85 4.94 5.37
N THR A 89 3.14 5.26 5.34
CA THR A 89 4.19 4.42 5.94
C THR A 89 3.95 4.19 7.43
N LYS A 90 3.40 5.18 8.14
CA LYS A 90 3.04 5.09 9.56
C LYS A 90 1.96 4.05 9.85
N ASP A 91 1.06 3.80 8.88
CA ASP A 91 0.04 2.77 9.04
C ASP A 91 0.67 1.38 8.96
N LEU A 92 1.62 1.18 8.02
CA LEU A 92 2.42 -0.04 7.93
C LEU A 92 3.25 -0.28 9.20
N GLU A 93 3.89 0.76 9.74
CA GLU A 93 4.73 0.66 10.94
C GLU A 93 3.95 0.11 12.15
N LYS A 94 2.67 0.45 12.27
CA LYS A 94 1.82 0.05 13.40
C LYS A 94 1.25 -1.37 13.29
N ILE A 95 1.41 -2.04 12.14
CA ILE A 95 0.86 -3.37 11.92
C ILE A 95 1.49 -4.36 12.92
N ALA A 96 0.64 -5.01 13.72
CA ALA A 96 1.07 -6.06 14.63
C ALA A 96 1.28 -7.37 13.86
N ILE A 97 2.50 -7.90 13.90
CA ILE A 97 2.92 -9.12 13.17
C ILE A 97 3.05 -10.34 14.08
N GLY A 98 2.96 -10.15 15.39
CA GLY A 98 3.03 -11.23 16.37
C GLY A 98 2.91 -10.72 17.80
N LEU A 99 3.06 -11.65 18.75
CA LEU A 99 3.15 -11.37 20.17
C LEU A 99 4.56 -11.69 20.63
N GLY A 100 5.19 -10.73 21.30
CA GLY A 100 6.49 -10.88 21.92
C GLY A 100 6.38 -11.47 23.32
N LYS A 101 7.49 -11.42 24.07
CA LYS A 101 7.51 -11.84 25.47
C LYS A 101 6.48 -11.03 26.27
N ASN A 102 5.75 -11.71 27.16
CA ASN A 102 4.73 -11.12 28.04
C ASN A 102 3.53 -10.48 27.32
N GLY A 103 3.23 -10.88 26.07
CA GLY A 103 2.03 -10.44 25.35
C GLY A 103 2.13 -9.05 24.72
N VAL A 104 3.31 -8.41 24.74
CA VAL A 104 3.53 -7.14 24.04
C VAL A 104 3.49 -7.39 22.53
N PRO A 105 2.64 -6.67 21.75
CA PRO A 105 2.57 -6.88 20.31
C PRO A 105 3.87 -6.45 19.63
N VAL A 106 4.41 -7.31 18.78
CA VAL A 106 5.55 -7.00 17.91
C VAL A 106 4.99 -6.32 16.66
N ARG A 107 5.49 -5.12 16.37
CA ARG A 107 5.08 -4.29 15.23
C ARG A 107 5.99 -4.53 14.04
N LEU A 108 5.50 -4.21 12.85
CA LEU A 108 6.30 -4.27 11.63
C LEU A 108 7.53 -3.36 11.72
N SER A 109 7.40 -2.18 12.36
CA SER A 109 8.51 -1.27 12.62
C SER A 109 9.64 -1.87 13.47
N ASP A 110 9.34 -2.89 14.28
CA ASP A 110 10.34 -3.50 15.17
C ASP A 110 11.33 -4.37 14.39
N VAL A 111 10.91 -4.87 13.22
CA VAL A 111 11.66 -5.83 12.40
C VAL A 111 11.93 -5.34 10.99
N ALA A 112 11.40 -4.19 10.58
CA ALA A 112 11.55 -3.67 9.23
C ALA A 112 11.63 -2.15 9.18
N VAL A 113 12.35 -1.63 8.17
CA VAL A 113 12.34 -0.22 7.79
C VAL A 113 11.37 -0.04 6.64
N ILE A 114 10.42 0.88 6.78
CA ILE A 114 9.40 1.15 5.76
C ILE A 114 9.70 2.48 5.10
N SER A 115 9.82 2.47 3.78
CA SER A 115 10.12 3.65 2.98
C SER A 115 9.24 3.71 1.76
N LEU A 116 8.96 4.93 1.29
CA LEU A 116 8.35 5.13 -0.02
C LEU A 116 9.46 5.22 -1.06
N GLY A 117 9.44 4.33 -2.04
CA GLY A 117 10.45 4.25 -3.09
C GLY A 117 9.83 4.04 -4.46
N PRO A 118 10.64 4.11 -5.54
CA PRO A 118 10.18 3.77 -6.87
C PRO A 118 10.01 2.25 -7.02
N ALA A 119 8.92 1.82 -7.65
CA ALA A 119 8.77 0.44 -8.10
C ALA A 119 9.86 0.08 -9.13
N MET A 120 10.12 -1.23 -9.30
CA MET A 120 11.06 -1.73 -10.29
C MET A 120 10.71 -1.19 -11.69
N ARG A 121 11.68 -0.52 -12.33
CA ARG A 121 11.48 0.07 -13.66
C ARG A 121 11.39 -1.03 -14.72
N ARG A 122 10.33 -0.99 -15.53
CA ARG A 122 10.21 -1.81 -16.75
C ARG A 122 10.56 -1.04 -18.04
N GLY A 123 10.86 0.25 -17.94
CA GLY A 123 11.26 1.11 -19.06
C GLY A 123 11.76 2.46 -18.57
N ILE A 124 12.66 3.09 -19.32
CA ILE A 124 13.22 4.42 -19.05
C ILE A 124 12.74 5.34 -20.18
N ALA A 125 12.32 6.55 -19.82
CA ALA A 125 12.03 7.61 -20.76
C ALA A 125 12.88 8.81 -20.38
N GLU A 126 13.56 9.37 -21.36
CA GLU A 126 14.47 10.50 -21.21
C GLU A 126 14.15 11.51 -22.32
N LEU A 127 14.17 12.79 -21.98
CA LEU A 127 13.87 13.86 -22.91
C LEU A 127 14.99 14.90 -22.78
N ASN A 128 15.81 15.01 -23.84
CA ASN A 128 16.97 15.89 -23.97
C ASN A 128 18.21 15.53 -23.12
N GLY A 129 18.39 14.26 -22.78
CA GLY A 129 19.53 13.80 -21.95
C GLY A 129 19.45 14.32 -20.53
#